data_AF-A0AAU7DVR5-F1
#
_entry.id   AF-A0AAU7DVR5-F1
#
_cell.length_a   1.000
_cell.length_b   1.000
_cell.length_c   1.000
_cell.angle_alpha   90.00
_cell.angle_beta   90.00
_cell.angle_gamma   90.00
#
_symmetry.space_group_name_H-M   'P 1'
#
loop_
_entity.id
_entity.type
_entity.pdbx_description
1 polymer ?
#
loop_
_entity_poly.entity_id
_entity_poly.type
_entity_poly.pdbx_seq_one_letter_code
_entity_poly.pdbx_strand_id
1 'polypeptide(L)'
;MAQPQSTSSVQMTLTDKIRTRLLGNRGIGEFLLDQRAFVALIVLIIIFGLLSDTFLTGTNMITMTKHVAYNAILALGMLLVIITGGIDLSVGSIVGLSGVVSGVLLQGWDLSVFDATAYPAVWVVIIIALAAGGLVGALNGLLITRFNVAPFIATLGTMYIARGAALLISNGATFPKLQGDPELGNTGFSFLGVARPLGLPTAIWVMIIFALLITVLVTRTTFGRWLYATGGNERAAQLSGVPVNRVKMRVYMISGVCAGMAGIIIASELTSAAPQTGNTFELNAIAAVVIGGASLAGGRGSVKGALIGAFVIGFLSDGLVLVGVSSFWQTVIKGLVIVLAVILDQSQERLKKSRTAAAAAQSVKRELASTQPAASA
;
A
#
# COMPACT_ATOMS: atom_id res chain seq x y z
N MET A 1 -70.15 6.69 -11.31
CA MET A 1 -69.32 7.28 -10.23
C MET A 1 -67.95 6.63 -10.29
N ALA A 2 -66.98 7.30 -10.91
CA ALA A 2 -65.58 6.86 -10.95
C ALA A 2 -64.79 7.67 -9.91
N GLN A 3 -64.16 7.00 -8.96
CA GLN A 3 -63.20 7.64 -8.05
C GLN A 3 -61.87 7.84 -8.80
N PRO A 4 -61.22 9.02 -8.70
CA PRO A 4 -59.93 9.24 -9.35
C PRO A 4 -58.82 8.61 -8.51
N GLN A 5 -57.97 7.80 -9.16
CA GLN A 5 -56.70 7.37 -8.59
C GLN A 5 -55.77 8.59 -8.48
N SER A 6 -55.42 8.99 -7.26
CA SER A 6 -54.38 9.98 -7.01
C SER A 6 -53.00 9.34 -7.21
N THR A 7 -52.49 9.37 -8.44
CA THR A 7 -51.07 9.19 -8.69
C THR A 7 -50.31 10.41 -8.17
N SER A 8 -49.97 10.43 -6.88
CA SER A 8 -49.01 11.40 -6.36
C SER A 8 -47.60 10.97 -6.79
N SER A 9 -47.25 11.28 -8.03
CA SER A 9 -45.85 11.25 -8.47
C SER A 9 -45.11 12.36 -7.72
N VAL A 10 -44.54 12.04 -6.57
CA VAL A 10 -43.65 12.94 -5.83
C VAL A 10 -42.51 13.32 -6.78
N GLN A 11 -42.53 14.54 -7.30
CA GLN A 11 -41.44 15.06 -8.10
C GLN A 11 -40.23 15.22 -7.20
N MET A 12 -39.32 14.25 -7.27
CA MET A 12 -38.06 14.26 -6.54
C MET A 12 -37.24 15.48 -6.98
N THR A 13 -36.94 16.39 -6.05
CA THR A 13 -36.19 17.63 -6.32
C THR A 13 -34.80 17.32 -6.89
N LEU A 14 -34.17 18.25 -7.61
CA LEU A 14 -32.82 18.06 -8.14
C LEU A 14 -31.83 17.69 -7.01
N THR A 15 -32.01 18.31 -5.84
CA THR A 15 -31.29 18.02 -4.60
C THR A 15 -31.53 16.59 -4.13
N ASP A 16 -32.77 16.10 -4.14
CA ASP A 16 -33.07 14.71 -3.79
C ASP A 16 -32.51 13.72 -4.82
N LYS A 17 -32.53 14.05 -6.13
CA LYS A 17 -31.90 13.21 -7.15
C LYS A 17 -30.38 13.11 -6.98
N ILE A 18 -29.73 14.23 -6.66
CA ILE A 18 -28.28 14.28 -6.36
C ILE A 18 -27.98 13.53 -5.07
N ARG A 19 -28.78 13.73 -4.02
CA ARG A 19 -28.67 13.04 -2.73
C ARG A 19 -28.82 11.54 -2.89
N THR A 20 -29.83 11.08 -3.63
CA THR A 20 -30.09 9.65 -3.86
C THR A 20 -29.01 9.02 -4.75
N ARG A 21 -28.45 9.75 -5.73
CA ARG A 21 -27.32 9.28 -6.54
C ARG A 21 -26.00 9.17 -5.76
N LEU A 22 -25.72 10.12 -4.87
CA LEU A 22 -24.44 10.18 -4.14
C LEU A 22 -24.44 9.36 -2.85
N LEU A 23 -25.56 9.34 -2.12
CA LEU A 23 -25.67 8.72 -0.80
C LEU A 23 -26.46 7.41 -0.80
N GLY A 24 -27.21 7.10 -1.87
CA GLY A 24 -28.14 5.97 -1.88
C GLY A 24 -29.12 6.05 -0.71
N ASN A 25 -29.41 4.90 -0.08
CA ASN A 25 -30.24 4.81 1.13
C ASN A 25 -29.45 5.08 2.45
N ARG A 26 -28.21 5.60 2.36
CA ARG A 26 -27.31 5.78 3.50
C ARG A 26 -27.33 7.22 4.02
N GLY A 27 -27.12 7.38 5.32
CA GLY A 27 -26.96 8.71 5.92
C GLY A 27 -25.65 9.38 5.50
N ILE A 28 -25.60 10.73 5.54
CA ILE A 28 -24.37 11.52 5.23
C ILE A 28 -23.19 11.10 6.11
N GLY A 29 -23.45 10.82 7.40
CA GLY A 29 -22.43 10.32 8.32
C GLY A 29 -21.87 8.95 7.91
N GLU A 30 -22.70 8.05 7.39
CA GLU A 30 -22.25 6.73 6.94
C GLU A 30 -21.40 6.81 5.68
N PHE A 31 -21.77 7.68 4.74
CA PHE A 31 -20.98 7.91 3.52
C PHE A 31 -19.60 8.51 3.83
N LEU A 32 -19.53 9.47 4.75
CA LEU A 32 -18.25 10.06 5.18
C LEU A 32 -17.36 9.03 5.90
N LEU A 33 -17.94 8.14 6.69
CA LEU A 33 -17.21 7.06 7.36
C LEU A 33 -16.72 5.98 6.39
N ASP A 34 -17.49 5.70 5.33
CA ASP A 34 -17.07 4.78 4.25
C ASP A 34 -15.95 5.36 3.37
N GLN A 35 -15.76 6.70 3.32
CA GLN A 35 -14.69 7.39 2.60
C GLN A 35 -13.66 8.05 3.53
N ARG A 36 -13.48 7.52 4.75
CA ARG A 36 -12.64 8.14 5.81
C ARG A 36 -11.22 8.53 5.37
N ALA A 37 -10.54 7.73 4.56
CA ALA A 37 -9.19 8.03 4.09
C ALA A 37 -9.19 9.26 3.17
N PHE A 38 -10.22 9.38 2.33
CA PHE A 38 -10.39 10.52 1.44
C PHE A 38 -10.75 11.78 2.23
N VAL A 39 -11.65 11.66 3.21
CA VAL A 39 -11.99 12.76 4.12
C VAL A 39 -10.76 13.23 4.89
N ALA A 40 -9.95 12.30 5.43
CA ALA A 40 -8.71 12.62 6.12
C ALA A 40 -7.73 13.37 5.21
N LEU A 41 -7.57 12.95 3.95
CA LEU A 41 -6.73 13.62 2.98
C LEU A 41 -7.19 15.07 2.73
N ILE A 42 -8.50 15.28 2.52
CA ILE A 42 -9.06 16.62 2.32
C ILE A 42 -8.84 17.50 3.54
N VAL A 43 -9.07 16.98 4.74
CA VAL A 43 -8.83 17.71 6.00
C VAL A 43 -7.36 18.11 6.12
N LEU A 44 -6.42 17.23 5.81
CA LEU A 44 -4.99 17.55 5.82
C LEU A 44 -4.63 18.63 4.81
N ILE A 45 -5.16 18.55 3.59
CA ILE A 45 -4.92 19.56 2.55
C ILE A 45 -5.40 20.94 3.00
N ILE A 46 -6.59 21.01 3.62
CA ILE A 46 -7.13 22.27 4.16
C ILE A 46 -6.26 22.79 5.29
N ILE A 47 -5.93 21.95 6.27
CA ILE A 47 -5.12 22.36 7.43
C ILE A 47 -3.75 22.90 6.98
N PHE A 48 -3.00 22.13 6.20
CA PHE A 48 -1.66 22.57 5.79
C PHE A 48 -1.68 23.67 4.74
N GLY A 49 -2.71 23.74 3.90
CA GLY A 49 -2.92 24.86 2.99
C GLY A 49 -3.17 26.19 3.71
N LEU A 50 -3.75 26.15 4.92
CA LEU A 50 -3.92 27.33 5.78
C LEU A 50 -2.68 27.63 6.64
N LEU A 51 -1.88 26.62 6.98
CA LEU A 51 -0.69 26.78 7.82
C LEU A 51 0.57 27.15 7.04
N SER A 52 0.61 26.94 5.73
CA SER A 52 1.78 27.25 4.90
C SER A 52 1.38 27.73 3.51
N ASP A 53 1.77 28.96 3.18
CA ASP A 53 1.53 29.58 1.86
C ASP A 53 2.17 28.79 0.72
N THR A 54 3.23 28.03 1.02
CA THR A 54 3.94 27.25 0.02
C THR A 54 3.32 25.87 -0.20
N PHE A 55 2.47 25.38 0.70
CA PHE A 55 1.96 24.01 0.66
C PHE A 55 1.26 23.66 -0.66
N LEU A 56 0.35 24.52 -1.12
CA LEU A 56 -0.42 24.30 -2.36
C LEU A 56 0.30 24.76 -3.63
N THR A 57 1.58 25.16 -3.56
CA THR A 57 2.33 25.52 -4.75
C THR A 57 2.53 24.30 -5.66
N GLY A 58 2.49 24.51 -6.99
CA GLY A 58 2.65 23.40 -7.95
C GLY A 58 3.94 22.60 -7.74
N THR A 59 5.03 23.28 -7.40
CA THR A 59 6.33 22.64 -7.08
C THR A 59 6.24 21.73 -5.86
N ASN A 60 5.59 22.17 -4.79
CA ASN A 60 5.42 21.36 -3.58
C ASN A 60 4.44 20.21 -3.83
N MET A 61 3.33 20.45 -4.53
CA MET A 61 2.39 19.38 -4.89
C MET A 61 3.06 18.26 -5.71
N ILE A 62 3.92 18.62 -6.67
CA ILE A 62 4.68 17.63 -7.46
C ILE A 62 5.70 16.90 -6.57
N THR A 63 6.43 17.62 -5.72
CA THR A 63 7.45 17.04 -4.83
C THR A 63 6.82 16.09 -3.81
N MET A 64 5.72 16.50 -3.20
CA MET A 64 4.98 15.68 -2.24
C MET A 64 4.39 14.43 -2.91
N THR A 65 3.80 14.59 -4.11
CA THR A 65 3.27 13.43 -4.87
C THR A 65 4.39 12.46 -5.25
N LYS A 66 5.59 12.97 -5.54
CA LYS A 66 6.77 12.14 -5.78
C LYS A 66 7.18 11.36 -4.52
N HIS A 67 7.21 11.98 -3.33
CA HIS A 67 7.46 11.26 -2.06
C HIS A 67 6.37 10.22 -1.75
N VAL A 68 5.10 10.53 -2.05
CA VAL A 68 3.99 9.58 -1.96
C VAL A 68 4.23 8.39 -2.89
N ALA A 69 4.76 8.59 -4.10
CA ALA A 69 4.93 7.53 -5.08
C ALA A 69 5.74 6.34 -4.55
N TYR A 70 6.85 6.58 -3.83
CA TYR A 70 7.69 5.53 -3.25
C TYR A 70 6.91 4.72 -2.20
N ASN A 71 6.25 5.44 -1.28
CA ASN A 71 5.46 4.82 -0.22
C ASN A 71 4.21 4.12 -0.76
N ALA A 72 3.61 4.63 -1.85
CA ALA A 72 2.47 4.04 -2.51
C ALA A 72 2.84 2.70 -3.17
N ILE A 73 3.98 2.60 -3.85
CA ILE A 73 4.46 1.32 -4.41
C ILE A 73 4.63 0.27 -3.29
N LEU A 74 5.23 0.66 -2.17
CA LEU A 74 5.35 -0.20 -0.99
C LEU A 74 4.00 -0.59 -0.41
N ALA A 75 3.09 0.37 -0.24
CA ALA A 75 1.74 0.14 0.25
C ALA A 75 0.95 -0.81 -0.65
N LEU A 76 1.15 -0.76 -1.97
CA LEU A 76 0.52 -1.69 -2.90
C LEU A 76 1.00 -3.14 -2.73
N GLY A 77 2.30 -3.35 -2.48
CA GLY A 77 2.83 -4.67 -2.14
C GLY A 77 2.31 -5.16 -0.78
N MET A 78 2.37 -4.29 0.22
CA MET A 78 1.88 -4.54 1.58
C MET A 78 0.37 -4.81 1.61
N LEU A 79 -0.42 -4.19 0.72
CA LEU A 79 -1.86 -4.43 0.57
C LEU A 79 -2.14 -5.91 0.29
N LEU A 80 -1.41 -6.52 -0.64
CA LEU A 80 -1.61 -7.93 -0.98
C LEU A 80 -1.31 -8.84 0.22
N VAL A 81 -0.24 -8.55 0.95
CA VAL A 81 0.14 -9.28 2.15
C VAL A 81 -0.92 -9.15 3.25
N ILE A 82 -1.39 -7.93 3.53
CA ILE A 82 -2.43 -7.67 4.53
C ILE A 82 -3.75 -8.35 4.13
N ILE A 83 -4.12 -8.37 2.84
CA ILE A 83 -5.32 -9.09 2.40
C ILE A 83 -5.21 -10.58 2.74
N THR A 84 -4.03 -11.21 2.68
CA THR A 84 -3.86 -12.62 3.13
C THR A 84 -3.84 -12.81 4.65
N GLY A 85 -3.98 -11.75 5.45
CA GLY A 85 -3.83 -11.81 6.92
C GLY A 85 -2.37 -11.87 7.38
N GLY A 86 -1.42 -11.54 6.49
CA GLY A 86 0.01 -11.49 6.79
C GLY A 86 0.50 -10.07 7.08
N ILE A 87 1.75 -9.98 7.53
CA ILE A 87 2.52 -8.74 7.64
C ILE A 87 3.88 -8.99 6.98
N ASP A 88 4.47 -7.97 6.35
CA ASP A 88 5.81 -8.02 5.75
C ASP A 88 6.64 -6.84 6.24
N LEU A 89 7.40 -7.07 7.30
CA LEU A 89 8.32 -6.07 7.86
C LEU A 89 9.60 -5.89 7.05
N SER A 90 9.89 -6.82 6.14
CA SER A 90 11.16 -6.83 5.40
C SER A 90 11.23 -5.75 4.31
N VAL A 91 10.09 -5.19 3.90
CA VAL A 91 10.00 -4.25 2.76
C VAL A 91 10.94 -3.06 2.89
N GLY A 92 11.08 -2.45 4.08
CA GLY A 92 11.99 -1.33 4.29
C GLY A 92 13.47 -1.72 4.18
N SER A 93 13.82 -2.96 4.52
CA SER A 93 15.18 -3.48 4.38
C SER A 93 15.48 -3.95 2.96
N ILE A 94 14.47 -4.41 2.22
CA ILE A 94 14.56 -4.70 0.79
C ILE A 94 14.82 -3.42 -0.03
N VAL A 95 14.22 -2.28 0.35
CA VAL A 95 14.52 -0.97 -0.25
C VAL A 95 16.01 -0.65 -0.14
N GLY A 96 16.61 -0.80 1.05
CA GLY A 96 18.04 -0.59 1.26
C GLY A 96 18.91 -1.58 0.48
N LEU A 97 18.56 -2.87 0.54
CA LEU A 97 19.29 -3.94 -0.16
C LEU A 97 19.29 -3.75 -1.68
N SER A 98 18.13 -3.46 -2.28
CA SER A 98 18.01 -3.23 -3.73
C SER A 98 18.78 -1.99 -4.18
N GLY A 99 18.80 -0.93 -3.38
CA GLY A 99 19.66 0.23 -3.62
C GLY A 99 21.15 -0.11 -3.55
N VAL A 100 21.58 -0.87 -2.54
CA VAL A 100 22.98 -1.31 -2.40
C VAL A 100 23.40 -2.23 -3.55
N VAL A 101 22.57 -3.21 -3.91
CA VAL A 101 22.82 -4.10 -5.07
C VAL A 101 22.94 -3.27 -6.35
N SER A 102 22.08 -2.27 -6.53
CA SER A 102 22.18 -1.34 -7.65
C SER A 102 23.50 -0.55 -7.63
N GLY A 103 23.95 -0.13 -6.45
CA GLY A 103 25.21 0.59 -6.26
C GLY A 103 26.44 -0.24 -6.63
N VAL A 104 26.51 -1.48 -6.16
CA VAL A 104 27.59 -2.42 -6.51
C VAL A 104 27.67 -2.62 -8.02
N LEU A 105 26.54 -2.89 -8.66
CA LEU A 105 26.53 -3.20 -10.10
C LEU A 105 26.86 -1.98 -10.97
N LEU A 106 26.48 -0.77 -10.55
CA LEU A 106 26.81 0.46 -11.29
C LEU A 106 28.27 0.90 -11.08
N GLN A 107 28.84 0.70 -9.90
CA GLN A 107 30.23 1.09 -9.61
C GLN A 107 31.28 0.06 -10.05
N GLY A 108 30.83 -1.13 -10.47
CA GLY A 108 31.68 -2.20 -10.94
C GLY A 108 31.60 -3.39 -10.00
N TRP A 109 31.14 -4.52 -10.54
CA TRP A 109 31.14 -5.79 -9.83
C TRP A 109 32.48 -6.48 -10.04
N ASP A 110 33.27 -6.53 -8.98
CA ASP A 110 34.52 -7.29 -8.95
C ASP A 110 34.21 -8.80 -9.00
N LEU A 111 34.52 -9.43 -10.13
CA LEU A 111 34.44 -10.87 -10.32
C LEU A 111 35.83 -11.47 -10.08
N SER A 112 36.18 -11.62 -8.81
CA SER A 112 37.47 -12.15 -8.34
C SER A 112 37.85 -13.52 -8.90
N VAL A 113 36.88 -14.30 -9.39
CA VAL A 113 37.12 -15.60 -10.05
C VAL A 113 37.66 -15.44 -11.47
N PHE A 114 37.43 -14.29 -12.11
CA PHE A 114 37.77 -14.02 -13.51
C PHE A 114 38.76 -12.84 -13.68
N ASP A 115 39.30 -12.29 -12.58
CA ASP A 115 40.14 -11.08 -12.56
C ASP A 115 39.57 -9.94 -13.42
N ALA A 116 38.24 -9.78 -13.40
CA ALA A 116 37.52 -8.83 -14.24
C ALA A 116 36.47 -8.05 -13.46
N THR A 117 36.39 -6.74 -13.73
CA THR A 117 35.32 -5.89 -13.21
C THR A 117 34.21 -5.79 -14.25
N ALA A 118 33.01 -6.27 -13.92
CA ALA A 118 31.86 -6.19 -14.79
C ALA A 118 31.04 -4.91 -14.53
N TYR A 119 30.73 -4.19 -15.61
CA TYR A 119 29.81 -3.05 -15.62
C TYR A 119 28.55 -3.42 -16.41
N PRO A 120 27.60 -4.12 -15.78
CA PRO A 120 26.38 -4.53 -16.47
C PRO A 120 25.57 -3.33 -16.95
N ALA A 121 24.90 -3.50 -18.09
CA ALA A 121 23.98 -2.50 -18.62
C ALA A 121 22.86 -2.20 -17.61
N VAL A 122 22.35 -0.96 -17.63
CA VAL A 122 21.38 -0.44 -16.64
C VAL A 122 20.14 -1.32 -16.47
N TRP A 123 19.61 -1.86 -17.57
CA TRP A 123 18.44 -2.74 -17.51
C TRP A 123 18.73 -4.05 -16.76
N VAL A 124 19.96 -4.56 -16.85
CA VAL A 124 20.42 -5.74 -16.08
C VAL A 124 20.47 -5.39 -14.60
N VAL A 125 20.99 -4.21 -14.26
CA VAL A 125 21.02 -3.70 -12.87
C VAL A 125 19.61 -3.67 -12.28
N ILE A 126 18.64 -3.11 -13.01
CA ILE A 126 17.24 -3.05 -12.58
C ILE A 126 16.69 -4.46 -12.35
N ILE A 127 16.90 -5.39 -13.28
CA ILE A 127 16.40 -6.77 -13.15
C ILE A 127 17.03 -7.46 -11.93
N ILE A 128 18.33 -7.35 -11.72
CA ILE A 128 19.02 -7.99 -10.59
C ILE A 128 18.56 -7.37 -9.26
N ALA A 129 18.41 -6.04 -9.18
CA ALA A 129 17.91 -5.38 -7.98
C ALA A 129 16.44 -5.76 -7.66
N LEU A 130 15.58 -5.87 -8.67
CA LEU A 130 14.21 -6.39 -8.50
C LEU A 130 14.21 -7.86 -8.11
N ALA A 131 15.08 -8.67 -8.69
CA ALA A 131 15.23 -10.08 -8.36
C ALA A 131 15.70 -10.26 -6.91
N ALA A 132 16.64 -9.44 -6.42
CA ALA A 132 17.06 -9.46 -5.02
C ALA A 132 15.87 -9.22 -4.07
N GLY A 133 15.03 -8.22 -4.36
CA GLY A 133 13.81 -7.98 -3.59
C GLY A 133 12.81 -9.14 -3.69
N GLY A 134 12.56 -9.64 -4.90
CA GLY A 134 11.70 -10.79 -5.14
C GLY A 134 12.18 -12.07 -4.45
N LEU A 135 13.50 -12.28 -4.33
CA LEU A 135 14.12 -13.41 -3.64
C LEU A 135 13.90 -13.32 -2.12
N VAL A 136 14.09 -12.14 -1.50
CA VAL A 136 13.76 -11.96 -0.08
C VAL A 136 12.25 -12.19 0.15
N GLY A 137 11.40 -11.69 -0.74
CA GLY A 137 9.97 -11.99 -0.73
C GLY A 137 9.65 -13.49 -0.89
N ALA A 138 10.36 -14.19 -1.77
CA ALA A 138 10.22 -15.64 -1.94
C ALA A 138 10.64 -16.40 -0.67
N LEU A 139 11.73 -15.98 -0.02
CA LEU A 139 12.18 -16.55 1.26
C LEU A 139 11.11 -16.37 2.34
N ASN A 140 10.51 -15.18 2.46
CA ASN A 140 9.38 -14.95 3.37
C ASN A 140 8.21 -15.88 3.07
N GLY A 141 7.80 -15.95 1.80
CA GLY A 141 6.75 -16.86 1.37
C GLY A 141 7.07 -18.31 1.75
N LEU A 142 8.32 -18.74 1.55
CA LEU A 142 8.76 -20.11 1.80
C LEU A 142 8.72 -20.44 3.29
N LEU A 143 9.26 -19.56 4.14
CA LEU A 143 9.21 -19.69 5.59
C LEU A 143 7.77 -19.81 6.09
N ILE A 144 6.87 -18.99 5.56
CA ILE A 144 5.48 -18.95 5.99
C ILE A 144 4.69 -20.17 5.50
N THR A 145 4.88 -20.59 4.25
CA THR A 145 4.01 -21.59 3.62
C THR A 145 4.55 -23.02 3.70
N ARG A 146 5.88 -23.21 3.77
CA ARG A 146 6.51 -24.52 3.84
C ARG A 146 6.90 -24.89 5.26
N PHE A 147 7.43 -23.91 6.01
CA PHE A 147 7.91 -24.11 7.38
C PHE A 147 6.90 -23.67 8.44
N ASN A 148 5.72 -23.16 8.04
CA ASN A 148 4.65 -22.71 8.93
C ASN A 148 5.10 -21.68 9.98
N VAL A 149 6.10 -20.87 9.65
CA VAL A 149 6.56 -19.78 10.51
C VAL A 149 5.51 -18.66 10.48
N ALA A 150 5.20 -18.08 11.64
CA ALA A 150 4.28 -16.95 11.71
C ALA A 150 4.78 -15.77 10.84
N PRO A 151 3.92 -15.14 10.01
CA PRO A 151 4.32 -14.06 9.09
C PRO A 151 5.16 -12.94 9.69
N PHE A 152 4.77 -12.48 10.89
CA PHE A 152 5.49 -11.43 11.61
C PHE A 152 6.93 -11.86 11.94
N ILE A 153 7.12 -13.08 12.45
CA ILE A 153 8.45 -13.60 12.84
C ILE A 153 9.32 -13.83 11.60
N ALA A 154 8.75 -14.45 10.56
CA ALA A 154 9.47 -14.70 9.32
C ALA A 154 10.00 -13.40 8.71
N THR A 155 9.14 -12.39 8.62
CA THR A 155 9.49 -11.12 7.95
C THR A 155 10.32 -10.19 8.83
N LEU A 156 10.21 -10.27 10.15
CA LEU A 156 11.15 -9.62 11.09
C LEU A 156 12.55 -10.23 10.98
N GLY A 157 12.64 -11.57 10.89
CA GLY A 157 13.92 -12.26 10.70
C GLY A 157 14.58 -11.87 9.37
N THR A 158 13.83 -11.91 8.27
CA THR A 158 14.36 -11.53 6.95
C THR A 158 14.61 -10.04 6.81
N MET A 159 13.90 -9.17 7.55
CA MET A 159 14.22 -7.75 7.67
C MET A 159 15.67 -7.57 8.16
N TYR A 160 16.04 -8.25 9.25
CA TYR A 160 17.42 -8.19 9.77
C TYR A 160 18.43 -8.82 8.81
N ILE A 161 18.10 -9.94 8.18
CA ILE A 161 18.98 -10.59 7.18
C ILE A 161 19.21 -9.66 5.99
N ALA A 162 18.16 -9.07 5.42
CA ALA A 162 18.27 -8.17 4.27
C ALA A 162 19.02 -6.88 4.63
N ARG A 163 18.77 -6.30 5.80
CA ARG A 163 19.51 -5.11 6.28
C ARG A 163 20.97 -5.46 6.55
N GLY A 164 21.24 -6.59 7.20
CA GLY A 164 22.59 -7.09 7.45
C GLY A 164 23.34 -7.39 6.17
N ALA A 165 22.70 -8.01 5.18
CA ALA A 165 23.28 -8.24 3.86
C ALA A 165 23.62 -6.91 3.17
N ALA A 166 22.72 -5.91 3.21
CA ALA A 166 23.01 -4.59 2.66
C ALA A 166 24.23 -3.94 3.33
N LEU A 167 24.33 -4.03 4.66
CA LEU A 167 25.47 -3.52 5.44
C LEU A 167 26.78 -4.25 5.13
N LEU A 168 26.74 -5.58 5.00
CA LEU A 168 27.92 -6.39 4.69
C LEU A 168 28.42 -6.12 3.27
N ILE A 169 27.51 -6.06 2.30
CA ILE A 169 27.85 -5.76 0.91
C ILE A 169 28.45 -4.35 0.79
N SER A 170 27.92 -3.38 1.54
CA SER A 170 28.39 -2.00 1.48
C SER A 170 29.56 -1.67 2.43
N ASN A 171 30.01 -2.63 3.25
CA ASN A 171 30.90 -2.38 4.39
C ASN A 171 30.41 -1.21 5.28
N GLY A 172 29.09 -1.05 5.42
CA GLY A 172 28.45 0.06 6.12
C GLY A 172 28.50 1.40 5.41
N ALA A 173 29.15 1.50 4.24
CA ALA A 173 29.30 2.74 3.49
C ALA A 173 28.08 3.04 2.60
N THR A 174 27.97 4.29 2.18
CA THR A 174 27.04 4.74 1.13
C THR A 174 27.74 4.65 -0.22
N PHE A 175 27.09 4.07 -1.23
CA PHE A 175 27.55 4.11 -2.62
C PHE A 175 27.15 5.46 -3.25
N PRO A 176 28.10 6.36 -3.57
CA PRO A 176 27.78 7.65 -4.20
C PRO A 176 27.71 7.54 -5.73
N LYS A 177 27.42 8.65 -6.41
CA LYS A 177 27.59 8.81 -7.87
C LYS A 177 26.90 7.74 -8.73
N LEU A 178 25.68 7.34 -8.37
CA LEU A 178 24.88 6.34 -9.13
C LEU A 178 24.24 6.88 -10.42
N GLN A 179 24.73 8.02 -10.90
CA GLN A 179 24.36 8.59 -12.20
C GLN A 179 24.99 7.82 -13.38
N GLY A 180 25.90 6.88 -13.07
CA GLY A 180 26.59 6.04 -14.04
C GLY A 180 27.74 6.74 -14.75
N ASP A 181 28.43 5.99 -15.59
CA ASP A 181 29.52 6.46 -16.44
C ASP A 181 29.36 5.90 -17.87
N PRO A 182 29.04 6.75 -18.87
CA PRO A 182 28.90 6.34 -20.26
C PRO A 182 30.14 5.63 -20.82
N GLU A 183 31.34 5.96 -20.33
CA GLU A 183 32.59 5.32 -20.76
C GLU A 183 32.65 3.84 -20.31
N LEU A 184 31.93 3.50 -19.25
CA LEU A 184 31.81 2.15 -18.70
C LEU A 184 30.56 1.41 -19.22
N GLY A 185 29.87 1.96 -20.24
CA GLY A 185 28.67 1.35 -20.83
C GLY A 185 27.44 1.35 -19.91
N ASN A 186 27.47 2.12 -18.81
CA ASN A 186 26.35 2.25 -17.89
C ASN A 186 25.97 3.73 -17.72
N THR A 187 24.72 4.10 -17.96
CA THR A 187 24.27 5.51 -17.88
C THR A 187 23.46 5.79 -16.62
N GLY A 188 23.61 4.94 -15.60
CA GLY A 188 22.76 4.92 -14.42
C GLY A 188 21.28 4.78 -14.77
N PHE A 189 20.40 4.98 -13.80
CA PHE A 189 18.95 4.89 -13.98
C PHE A 189 18.25 6.23 -13.77
N SER A 190 18.91 7.34 -14.15
CA SER A 190 18.39 8.71 -14.01
C SER A 190 16.97 8.90 -14.56
N PHE A 191 16.58 8.10 -15.56
CA PHE A 191 15.21 8.06 -16.05
C PHE A 191 14.19 7.74 -14.95
N LEU A 192 14.47 6.82 -14.03
CA LEU A 192 13.53 6.39 -12.99
C LEU A 192 13.37 7.41 -11.85
N GLY A 193 14.43 8.09 -11.44
CA GLY A 193 14.41 9.00 -10.28
C GLY A 193 14.46 10.50 -10.61
N VAL A 194 15.02 10.90 -11.75
CA VAL A 194 15.29 12.32 -12.08
C VAL A 194 14.45 12.83 -13.25
N ALA A 195 14.21 11.99 -14.27
CA ALA A 195 13.50 12.43 -15.46
C ALA A 195 12.06 12.88 -15.16
N ARG A 196 11.58 13.79 -16.01
CA ARG A 196 10.25 14.40 -15.91
C ARG A 196 9.45 14.28 -17.20
N PRO A 197 9.12 13.05 -17.65
CA PRO A 197 8.28 12.87 -18.82
C PRO A 197 6.93 13.58 -18.61
N LEU A 198 6.54 14.41 -19.59
CA LEU A 198 5.34 15.25 -19.55
C LEU A 198 5.27 16.20 -18.34
N GLY A 199 6.43 16.61 -17.80
CA GLY A 199 6.53 17.55 -16.67
C GLY A 199 6.34 16.91 -15.29
N LEU A 200 6.06 15.61 -15.21
CA LEU A 200 5.88 14.89 -13.94
C LEU A 200 7.07 13.94 -13.68
N PRO A 201 7.58 13.85 -12.43
CA PRO A 201 8.62 12.89 -12.07
C PRO A 201 8.26 11.45 -12.46
N THR A 202 9.22 10.71 -13.01
CA THR A 202 9.03 9.32 -13.45
C THR A 202 8.52 8.40 -12.33
N ALA A 203 8.89 8.66 -11.07
CA ALA A 203 8.37 7.96 -9.91
C ALA A 203 6.82 7.90 -9.86
N ILE A 204 6.15 8.99 -10.24
CA ILE A 204 4.68 9.07 -10.28
C ILE A 204 4.13 8.13 -11.36
N TRP A 205 4.78 8.09 -12.53
CA TRP A 205 4.42 7.18 -13.61
C TRP A 205 4.62 5.72 -13.21
N VAL A 206 5.72 5.39 -12.53
CA VAL A 206 5.96 4.02 -12.02
C VAL A 206 4.90 3.63 -10.99
N MET A 207 4.53 4.54 -10.07
CA MET A 207 3.42 4.32 -9.15
C MET A 207 2.10 4.03 -9.89
N ILE A 208 1.77 4.81 -10.92
CA ILE A 208 0.54 4.61 -11.73
C ILE A 208 0.57 3.24 -12.42
N ILE A 209 1.71 2.85 -13.00
CA ILE A 209 1.88 1.54 -13.63
C ILE A 209 1.68 0.41 -12.62
N PHE A 210 2.32 0.48 -11.45
CA PHE A 210 2.16 -0.53 -10.39
C PHE A 210 0.73 -0.58 -9.87
N ALA A 211 0.09 0.57 -9.68
CA ALA A 211 -1.31 0.66 -9.28
C ALA A 211 -2.24 -0.01 -10.31
N LEU A 212 -2.02 0.22 -11.60
CA LEU A 212 -2.78 -0.41 -12.68
C LEU A 212 -2.55 -1.92 -12.70
N LEU A 213 -1.29 -2.36 -12.67
CA LEU A 213 -0.93 -3.79 -12.68
C LEU A 213 -1.56 -4.52 -11.50
N ILE A 214 -1.48 -3.97 -10.30
CA ILE A 214 -2.06 -4.57 -9.10
C ILE A 214 -3.59 -4.50 -9.12
N THR A 215 -4.18 -3.42 -9.65
CA THR A 215 -5.64 -3.36 -9.86
C THR A 215 -6.12 -4.47 -10.79
N VAL A 216 -5.47 -4.65 -11.93
CA VAL A 216 -5.81 -5.72 -12.87
C VAL A 216 -5.60 -7.08 -12.22
N LEU A 217 -4.48 -7.29 -11.53
CA LEU A 217 -4.19 -8.52 -10.81
C LEU A 217 -5.30 -8.86 -9.80
N VAL A 218 -5.73 -7.90 -8.99
CA VAL A 218 -6.69 -8.11 -7.90
C VAL A 218 -8.14 -8.20 -8.40
N THR A 219 -8.51 -7.44 -9.44
CA THR A 219 -9.92 -7.33 -9.89
C THR A 219 -10.26 -8.20 -11.09
N ARG A 220 -9.29 -8.48 -11.97
CA ARG A 220 -9.54 -9.15 -13.26
C ARG A 220 -8.99 -10.57 -13.35
N THR A 221 -8.16 -11.02 -12.41
CA THR A 221 -7.54 -12.36 -12.47
C THR A 221 -8.14 -13.35 -11.45
N THR A 222 -7.91 -14.65 -11.70
CA THR A 222 -8.20 -15.73 -10.74
C THR A 222 -7.41 -15.56 -9.44
N PHE A 223 -6.17 -15.08 -9.53
CA PHE A 223 -5.32 -14.84 -8.37
C PHE A 223 -5.95 -13.83 -7.40
N GLY A 224 -6.59 -12.77 -7.90
CA GLY A 224 -7.30 -11.81 -7.06
C GLY A 224 -8.45 -12.44 -6.26
N ARG A 225 -9.23 -13.33 -6.87
CA ARG A 225 -10.29 -14.07 -6.15
C ARG A 225 -9.73 -15.00 -5.09
N TRP A 226 -8.66 -15.73 -5.43
CA TRP A 226 -7.96 -16.60 -4.49
C TRP A 226 -7.36 -15.81 -3.32
N LEU A 227 -6.79 -14.64 -3.59
CA LEU A 227 -6.23 -13.73 -2.60
C LEU A 227 -7.26 -13.35 -1.52
N TYR A 228 -8.44 -12.86 -1.93
CA TYR A 228 -9.50 -12.51 -0.96
C TYR A 228 -10.09 -13.74 -0.27
N ALA A 229 -10.23 -14.87 -0.96
CA ALA A 229 -10.72 -16.11 -0.36
C ALA A 229 -9.77 -16.63 0.73
N THR A 230 -8.46 -16.65 0.43
CA THR A 230 -7.40 -17.00 1.40
C THR A 230 -7.45 -16.08 2.62
N GLY A 231 -7.62 -14.78 2.40
CA GLY A 231 -7.69 -13.79 3.47
C GLY A 231 -8.94 -13.87 4.35
N GLY A 232 -10.09 -14.18 3.76
CA GLY A 232 -11.37 -14.23 4.49
C GLY A 232 -11.47 -15.46 5.39
N ASN A 233 -11.09 -16.63 4.87
CA ASN A 233 -10.98 -17.85 5.66
C ASN A 233 -10.06 -18.85 4.96
N GLU A 234 -8.82 -18.93 5.44
CA GLU A 234 -7.78 -19.79 4.89
C GLU A 234 -8.20 -21.26 4.83
N ARG A 235 -8.82 -21.78 5.90
CA ARG A 235 -9.22 -23.19 5.98
C ARG A 235 -10.33 -23.51 4.99
N ALA A 236 -11.35 -22.65 4.90
CA ALA A 236 -12.44 -22.82 3.94
C ALA A 236 -11.96 -22.69 2.49
N ALA A 237 -11.05 -21.75 2.22
CA ALA A 237 -10.43 -21.59 0.90
C ALA A 237 -9.66 -22.86 0.49
N GLN A 238 -8.89 -23.44 1.41
CA GLN A 238 -8.14 -24.67 1.16
C GLN A 238 -9.08 -25.86 0.86
N LEU A 239 -10.15 -26.02 1.64
CA LEU A 239 -11.17 -27.06 1.39
C LEU A 239 -11.93 -26.84 0.07
N SER A 240 -12.01 -25.59 -0.39
CA SER A 240 -12.61 -25.22 -1.68
C SER A 240 -11.63 -25.31 -2.87
N GLY A 241 -10.45 -25.92 -2.69
CA GLY A 241 -9.47 -26.15 -3.75
C GLY A 241 -8.61 -24.93 -4.10
N VAL A 242 -8.66 -23.84 -3.33
CA VAL A 242 -7.78 -22.68 -3.54
C VAL A 242 -6.34 -23.05 -3.18
N PRO A 243 -5.34 -22.79 -4.03
CA PRO A 243 -3.95 -23.12 -3.75
C PRO A 243 -3.31 -22.09 -2.79
N VAL A 244 -3.79 -22.05 -1.54
CA VAL A 244 -3.44 -21.05 -0.51
C VAL A 244 -1.93 -20.80 -0.40
N ASN A 245 -1.13 -21.86 -0.32
CA ASN A 245 0.33 -21.73 -0.18
C ASN A 245 0.95 -21.03 -1.41
N ARG A 246 0.48 -21.32 -2.62
CA ARG A 246 0.97 -20.63 -3.84
C ARG A 246 0.54 -19.18 -3.87
N VAL A 247 -0.65 -18.86 -3.34
CA VAL A 247 -1.13 -17.48 -3.23
C VAL A 247 -0.21 -16.70 -2.29
N LYS A 248 -0.01 -17.18 -1.07
CA LYS A 248 0.88 -16.55 -0.08
C LYS A 248 2.31 -16.39 -0.61
N MET A 249 2.89 -17.42 -1.22
CA MET A 249 4.21 -17.33 -1.88
C MET A 249 4.31 -16.16 -2.85
N ARG A 250 3.36 -16.07 -3.80
CA ARG A 250 3.36 -15.02 -4.82
C ARG A 250 3.13 -13.64 -4.22
N VAL A 251 2.29 -13.53 -3.20
CA VAL A 251 2.02 -12.28 -2.50
C VAL A 251 3.30 -11.68 -1.89
N TYR A 252 4.08 -12.48 -1.17
CA TYR A 252 5.35 -12.02 -0.59
C TYR A 252 6.41 -11.71 -1.67
N MET A 253 6.47 -12.49 -2.75
CA MET A 253 7.34 -12.16 -3.89
C MET A 253 6.98 -10.81 -4.53
N ILE A 254 5.69 -10.55 -4.76
CA ILE A 254 5.23 -9.27 -5.33
C ILE A 254 5.54 -8.12 -4.37
N SER A 255 5.34 -8.31 -3.06
CA SER A 255 5.74 -7.35 -2.02
C SER A 255 7.23 -6.99 -2.11
N GLY A 256 8.09 -8.01 -2.23
CA GLY A 256 9.53 -7.83 -2.40
C GLY A 256 9.92 -7.12 -3.70
N VAL A 257 9.22 -7.38 -4.82
CA VAL A 257 9.44 -6.68 -6.10
C VAL A 257 9.02 -5.21 -6.00
N CYS A 258 7.88 -4.91 -5.37
CA CYS A 258 7.46 -3.53 -5.10
C CYS A 258 8.52 -2.79 -4.25
N ALA A 259 9.05 -3.43 -3.22
CA ALA A 259 10.10 -2.87 -2.39
C ALA A 259 11.42 -2.67 -3.14
N GLY A 260 11.80 -3.62 -3.98
CA GLY A 260 12.95 -3.48 -4.88
C GLY A 260 12.82 -2.29 -5.82
N MET A 261 11.64 -2.10 -6.41
CA MET A 261 11.37 -0.97 -7.30
C MET A 261 11.48 0.36 -6.56
N ALA A 262 10.90 0.46 -5.35
CA ALA A 262 11.02 1.66 -4.53
C ALA A 262 12.49 1.98 -4.19
N GLY A 263 13.31 0.97 -3.87
CA GLY A 263 14.74 1.15 -3.63
C GLY A 263 15.52 1.66 -4.83
N ILE A 264 15.26 1.12 -6.02
CA ILE A 264 15.89 1.60 -7.27
C ILE A 264 15.52 3.06 -7.54
N ILE A 265 14.24 3.43 -7.39
CA ILE A 265 13.79 4.79 -7.64
C ILE A 265 14.46 5.77 -6.66
N ILE A 266 14.52 5.43 -5.36
CA ILE A 266 15.16 6.27 -4.35
C ILE A 266 16.67 6.39 -4.61
N ALA A 267 17.34 5.28 -4.95
CA ALA A 267 18.76 5.30 -5.31
C ALA A 267 19.02 6.18 -6.54
N SER A 268 18.09 6.17 -7.50
CA SER A 268 18.14 7.03 -8.68
C SER A 268 17.97 8.49 -8.34
N GLU A 269 17.02 8.82 -7.47
CA GLU A 269 16.73 10.19 -7.09
C GLU A 269 17.88 10.81 -6.30
N LEU A 270 18.41 10.06 -5.32
CA LEU A 270 19.49 10.54 -4.47
C LEU A 270 20.86 10.43 -5.14
N THR A 271 20.93 9.83 -6.34
CA THR A 271 22.19 9.46 -7.02
C THR A 271 23.17 8.71 -6.11
N SER A 272 22.64 8.03 -5.09
CA SER A 272 23.38 7.37 -4.03
C SER A 272 22.52 6.31 -3.36
N ALA A 273 23.15 5.28 -2.80
CA ALA A 273 22.47 4.22 -2.08
C ALA A 273 23.17 3.94 -0.75
N ALA A 274 22.42 4.10 0.34
CA ALA A 274 22.87 3.76 1.69
C ALA A 274 22.18 2.47 2.15
N PRO A 275 22.86 1.60 2.91
CA PRO A 275 22.29 0.36 3.42
C PRO A 275 21.14 0.61 4.41
N GLN A 276 21.01 1.83 4.96
CA GLN A 276 19.93 2.22 5.89
C GLN A 276 18.71 2.82 5.18
N THR A 277 18.75 3.03 3.86
CA THR A 277 17.60 3.54 3.11
C THR A 277 16.40 2.64 3.31
N GLY A 278 15.22 3.25 3.50
CA GLY A 278 13.98 2.54 3.77
C GLY A 278 13.76 2.12 5.22
N ASN A 279 14.59 2.56 6.17
CA ASN A 279 14.33 2.34 7.59
C ASN A 279 12.93 2.86 7.97
N THR A 280 12.13 2.06 8.66
CA THR A 280 10.74 2.34 9.07
C THR A 280 9.71 2.46 7.95
N PHE A 281 10.08 2.22 6.68
CA PHE A 281 9.14 2.35 5.55
C PHE A 281 8.04 1.27 5.60
N GLU A 282 8.34 0.11 6.18
CA GLU A 282 7.36 -0.94 6.46
C GLU A 282 6.20 -0.44 7.33
N LEU A 283 6.47 0.39 8.35
CA LEU A 283 5.42 0.94 9.22
C LEU A 283 4.55 1.95 8.47
N ASN A 284 5.15 2.76 7.59
CA ASN A 284 4.41 3.71 6.75
C ASN A 284 3.53 2.98 5.73
N ALA A 285 4.01 1.89 5.14
CA ALA A 285 3.25 1.08 4.19
C ALA A 285 2.06 0.40 4.86
N ILE A 286 2.26 -0.19 6.05
CA ILE A 286 1.17 -0.76 6.85
C ILE A 286 0.14 0.32 7.20
N ALA A 287 0.60 1.47 7.70
CA ALA A 287 -0.25 2.60 8.05
C ALA A 287 -1.11 3.07 6.87
N ALA A 288 -0.50 3.26 5.70
CA ALA A 288 -1.20 3.68 4.48
C ALA A 288 -2.31 2.68 4.12
N VAL A 289 -2.01 1.39 4.14
CA VAL A 289 -2.98 0.33 3.79
C VAL A 289 -4.13 0.24 4.81
N VAL A 290 -3.84 0.39 6.10
CA VAL A 290 -4.84 0.33 7.18
C VAL A 290 -5.73 1.58 7.20
N ILE A 291 -5.15 2.78 7.06
CA ILE A 291 -5.91 4.03 6.87
C ILE A 291 -6.82 3.90 5.65
N GLY A 292 -6.28 3.33 4.56
CA GLY A 292 -6.99 3.00 3.33
C GLY A 292 -8.12 1.97 3.46
N GLY A 293 -8.24 1.30 4.62
CA GLY A 293 -9.34 0.43 4.97
C GLY A 293 -9.17 -1.05 4.65
N ALA A 294 -7.93 -1.50 4.49
CA ALA A 294 -7.65 -2.93 4.54
C ALA A 294 -7.67 -3.44 5.99
N SER A 295 -8.09 -4.68 6.18
CA SER A 295 -8.17 -5.30 7.50
C SER A 295 -6.89 -6.09 7.79
N LEU A 296 -6.27 -5.84 8.95
CA LEU A 296 -5.14 -6.64 9.45
C LEU A 296 -5.51 -8.12 9.68
N ALA A 297 -6.80 -8.42 9.86
CA ALA A 297 -7.30 -9.79 9.97
C ALA A 297 -7.39 -10.51 8.61
N GLY A 298 -7.19 -9.81 7.49
CA GLY A 298 -7.30 -10.38 6.15
C GLY A 298 -8.68 -10.22 5.50
N GLY A 299 -8.76 -10.61 4.22
CA GLY A 299 -9.99 -10.73 3.45
C GLY A 299 -10.62 -9.41 2.99
N ARG A 300 -10.09 -8.26 3.40
CA ARG A 300 -10.60 -6.92 3.01
C ARG A 300 -9.46 -5.96 2.72
N GLY A 301 -9.64 -5.17 1.66
CA GLY A 301 -8.70 -4.11 1.23
C GLY A 301 -8.95 -3.75 -0.23
N SER A 302 -8.51 -2.56 -0.65
CA SER A 302 -8.63 -2.12 -2.05
C SER A 302 -7.42 -1.29 -2.46
N VAL A 303 -7.06 -1.37 -3.75
CA VAL A 303 -5.95 -0.60 -4.34
C VAL A 303 -6.20 0.90 -4.17
N LYS A 304 -7.42 1.36 -4.50
CA LYS A 304 -7.82 2.77 -4.32
C LYS A 304 -7.64 3.22 -2.87
N GLY A 305 -8.08 2.41 -1.91
CA GLY A 305 -7.92 2.68 -0.48
C GLY A 305 -6.46 2.83 -0.08
N ALA A 306 -5.61 1.87 -0.46
CA ALA A 306 -4.18 1.90 -0.17
C ALA A 306 -3.48 3.12 -0.77
N LEU A 307 -3.83 3.51 -2.00
CA LEU A 307 -3.30 4.73 -2.62
C LEU A 307 -3.71 5.98 -1.84
N ILE A 308 -5.00 6.15 -1.53
CA ILE A 308 -5.47 7.31 -0.75
C ILE A 308 -4.78 7.35 0.62
N GLY A 309 -4.62 6.21 1.29
CA GLY A 309 -3.90 6.14 2.55
C GLY A 309 -2.41 6.48 2.42
N ALA A 310 -1.75 6.12 1.31
CA ALA A 310 -0.38 6.53 1.04
C ALA A 310 -0.28 8.05 0.83
N PHE A 311 -1.25 8.66 0.14
CA PHE A 311 -1.38 10.12 0.04
C PHE A 311 -1.59 10.77 1.41
N VAL A 312 -2.42 10.21 2.28
CA VAL A 312 -2.62 10.72 3.65
C VAL A 312 -1.30 10.74 4.43
N ILE A 313 -0.56 9.62 4.44
CA ILE A 313 0.71 9.53 5.17
C ILE A 313 1.79 10.44 4.58
N GLY A 314 1.92 10.48 3.24
CA GLY A 314 2.91 11.33 2.58
C GLY A 314 2.62 12.82 2.75
N PHE A 315 1.38 13.26 2.52
CA PHE A 315 1.01 14.68 2.66
C PHE A 315 1.08 15.14 4.11
N LEU A 316 0.76 14.27 5.08
CA LEU A 316 1.00 14.55 6.48
C LEU A 316 2.49 14.76 6.76
N SER A 317 3.35 13.87 6.26
CA SER A 317 4.80 13.96 6.47
C SER A 317 5.37 15.25 5.89
N ASP A 318 5.08 15.54 4.63
CA ASP A 318 5.63 16.72 3.95
C ASP A 318 4.99 18.02 4.45
N GLY A 319 3.69 18.00 4.80
CA GLY A 319 3.02 19.16 5.40
C GLY A 319 3.63 19.56 6.75
N LEU A 320 3.94 18.59 7.61
CA LEU A 320 4.63 18.86 8.87
C LEU A 320 6.02 19.44 8.64
N VAL A 321 6.75 18.97 7.62
CA VAL A 321 8.05 19.55 7.24
C VAL A 321 7.89 21.00 6.77
N LEU A 322 6.90 21.30 5.93
CA LEU A 322 6.67 22.64 5.39
C LEU A 322 6.21 23.67 6.42
N VAL A 323 5.62 23.23 7.53
CA VAL A 323 5.27 24.09 8.68
C VAL A 323 6.42 24.17 9.70
N GLY A 324 7.56 23.51 9.44
CA GLY A 324 8.75 23.58 10.29
C GLY A 324 8.70 22.70 11.54
N VAL A 325 7.83 21.68 11.58
CA VAL A 325 7.77 20.74 12.70
C VAL A 325 9.01 19.85 12.69
N SER A 326 9.68 19.71 13.84
CA SER A 326 10.89 18.88 13.94
C SER A 326 10.62 17.40 13.67
N SER A 327 11.64 16.67 13.18
CA SER A 327 11.54 15.24 12.89
C SER A 327 11.12 14.39 14.10
N PHE A 328 11.49 14.82 15.31
CA PHE A 328 11.07 14.18 16.57
C PHE A 328 9.54 14.24 16.73
N TRP A 329 8.94 15.42 16.58
CA TRP A 329 7.49 15.60 16.67
C TRP A 329 6.76 14.95 15.50
N GLN A 330 7.34 14.97 14.30
CA GLN A 330 6.78 14.25 13.16
C GLN A 330 6.60 12.75 13.45
N THR A 331 7.58 12.14 14.13
CA THR A 331 7.52 10.72 14.51
C THR A 331 6.38 10.45 15.49
N VAL A 332 6.23 11.31 16.51
CA VAL A 332 5.13 11.22 17.48
C VAL A 332 3.77 11.38 16.80
N ILE A 333 3.62 12.39 15.94
CA ILE A 333 2.36 12.67 15.23
C ILE A 333 2.01 11.53 14.28
N LYS A 334 2.97 10.99 13.52
CA LYS A 334 2.76 9.80 12.66
C LYS A 334 2.26 8.62 13.48
N GLY A 335 2.89 8.32 14.61
CA GLY A 335 2.46 7.24 15.51
C GLY A 335 1.02 7.44 16.01
N LEU A 336 0.69 8.65 16.47
CA LEU A 336 -0.66 8.98 16.95
C LEU A 336 -1.72 8.81 15.85
N VAL A 337 -1.44 9.29 14.64
CA VAL A 337 -2.36 9.16 13.49
C VAL A 337 -2.63 7.70 13.16
N ILE A 338 -1.61 6.83 13.21
CA ILE A 338 -1.76 5.39 12.96
C ILE A 338 -2.66 4.76 14.03
N VAL A 339 -2.39 5.03 15.30
CA VAL A 339 -3.19 4.49 16.43
C VAL A 339 -4.65 4.95 16.31
N LEU A 340 -4.88 6.24 16.07
CA LEU A 340 -6.23 6.78 15.88
C LEU A 340 -6.94 6.16 14.68
N ALA A 341 -6.25 5.98 13.55
CA ALA A 341 -6.81 5.34 12.37
C ALA A 341 -7.25 3.90 12.65
N VAL A 342 -6.44 3.13 13.39
CA VAL A 342 -6.77 1.75 13.78
C VAL A 342 -7.95 1.71 14.75
N ILE A 343 -7.99 2.60 15.76
CA ILE A 343 -9.11 2.67 16.71
C ILE A 343 -10.42 3.00 15.98
N LEU A 344 -10.38 3.96 15.05
CA LEU A 344 -11.53 4.31 14.22
C LEU A 344 -11.94 3.14 13.33
N ASP A 345 -11.01 2.39 12.75
CA ASP A 345 -11.34 1.20 11.96
C ASP A 345 -11.99 0.10 12.80
N GLN A 346 -11.41 -0.23 13.96
CA GLN A 346 -11.90 -1.28 14.86
C GLN A 346 -13.28 -0.96 15.45
N SER A 347 -13.50 0.29 15.86
CA SER A 347 -14.79 0.73 16.38
C SER A 347 -15.89 0.63 15.32
N GLN A 348 -15.58 1.00 14.08
CA GLN A 348 -16.50 0.88 12.95
C GLN A 348 -16.83 -0.58 12.61
N GLU A 349 -15.84 -1.47 12.66
CA GLU A 349 -16.08 -2.88 12.42
C GLU A 349 -17.02 -3.49 13.47
N ARG A 350 -16.85 -3.10 14.74
CA ARG A 350 -17.76 -3.51 15.82
C ARG A 350 -19.18 -3.00 15.60
N LEU A 351 -19.33 -1.75 15.16
CA LEU A 351 -20.63 -1.15 14.84
C LEU A 351 -21.30 -1.82 13.62
N LYS A 352 -20.54 -2.14 12.57
CA LYS A 352 -21.08 -2.86 11.40
C LYS A 352 -21.56 -4.26 11.80
N LYS A 353 -20.78 -5.00 12.60
CA LYS A 353 -21.15 -6.32 13.11
C LYS A 353 -22.41 -6.28 13.99
N SER A 354 -22.52 -5.31 14.90
CA SER A 354 -23.69 -5.17 15.77
C SER A 354 -24.96 -4.83 14.98
N ARG A 355 -24.86 -3.98 13.96
CA ARG A 355 -25.99 -3.62 13.08
C ARG A 355 -26.44 -4.79 12.22
N THR A 356 -25.52 -5.58 11.66
CA THR A 356 -25.89 -6.81 10.93
C THR A 356 -26.55 -7.83 11.83
N ALA A 357 -26.07 -8.00 13.07
CA ALA A 357 -26.69 -8.88 14.04
C ALA A 357 -28.10 -8.40 14.43
N ALA A 358 -28.28 -7.10 14.65
CA ALA A 358 -29.58 -6.51 14.94
C ALA A 358 -30.57 -6.66 13.77
N ALA A 359 -30.12 -6.44 12.54
CA ALA A 359 -30.93 -6.62 11.33
C ALA A 359 -31.35 -8.09 11.14
N ALA A 360 -30.44 -9.04 11.35
CA ALA A 360 -30.74 -10.47 11.29
C ALA A 360 -31.73 -10.89 12.40
N ALA A 361 -31.57 -10.36 13.63
CA ALA A 361 -32.53 -10.60 14.70
C ALA A 361 -33.93 -10.05 14.38
N GLN A 362 -34.01 -8.88 13.73
CA GLN A 362 -35.27 -8.30 13.28
C GLN A 362 -35.92 -9.10 12.14
N SER A 363 -35.16 -9.64 11.20
CA SER A 363 -35.72 -10.48 10.13
C SER A 363 -36.29 -11.78 10.70
N VAL A 364 -35.57 -12.44 11.60
CA VAL A 364 -36.08 -13.64 12.29
C VAL A 364 -37.35 -13.33 13.09
N LYS A 365 -37.40 -12.19 13.79
CA LYS A 365 -38.59 -11.77 14.53
C LYS A 365 -39.80 -11.50 13.62
N ARG A 366 -39.58 -10.92 12.43
CA ARG A 366 -40.63 -10.70 11.42
C ARG A 366 -41.12 -12.01 10.82
N GLU A 367 -40.23 -12.94 10.55
CA GLU A 367 -40.56 -14.26 10.00
C GLU A 367 -41.40 -15.06 11.00
N LEU A 368 -40.99 -15.11 12.28
CA LEU A 368 -41.75 -15.72 13.37
C LEU A 368 -43.15 -15.12 13.53
N ALA A 369 -43.28 -13.79 13.41
CA ALA A 369 -44.57 -13.11 13.47
C ALA A 369 -45.48 -13.40 12.26
N SER A 370 -44.91 -13.71 11.10
CA SER A 370 -45.67 -14.08 9.90
C SER A 370 -46.11 -15.55 9.87
N THR A 371 -45.46 -16.43 10.64
CA THR A 371 -45.78 -17.86 10.74
C THR A 371 -46.71 -18.22 11.89
N GLN A 372 -47.06 -17.27 12.77
CA GLN A 372 -48.09 -17.51 13.77
C GLN A 372 -49.46 -17.56 13.07
N PRO A 373 -50.21 -18.69 13.17
CA PRO A 373 -51.56 -18.73 12.64
C PRO A 373 -52.36 -17.63 13.32
N ALA A 374 -53.08 -16.83 12.54
CA ALA A 374 -54.03 -15.85 13.07
C ALA A 374 -54.89 -16.59 14.09
N ALA A 375 -54.74 -16.23 15.36
CA ALA A 375 -55.54 -16.81 16.42
C ALA A 375 -57.01 -16.55 16.07
N SER A 376 -57.68 -17.59 15.61
CA SER A 376 -59.12 -17.61 15.41
C SER A 376 -59.77 -17.54 16.78
N ALA A 377 -60.22 -16.35 17.16
CA ALA A 377 -61.27 -16.13 18.14
C ALA A 377 -61.87 -14.74 17.90
#